data_AF-A0A060CQR3-F1
#
_entry.id   AF-A0A060CQR3-F1
#
_cell.length_a   1.000
_cell.length_b   1.000
_cell.length_c   1.000
_cell.angle_alpha   90.00
_cell.angle_beta   90.00
_cell.angle_gamma   90.00
#
_symmetry.space_group_name_H-M   'P 1'
#
loop_
_entity.id
_entity.type
_entity.pdbx_description
1 polymer ?
#
loop_
_entity_poly.entity_id
_entity_poly.type
_entity_poly.pdbx_seq_one_letter_code
_entity_poly.pdbx_strand_id
1 'polypeptide(L)'
;FVESGYRPGARNGKGPAGLWQFIGSTARLHDVPVHASYDGRLSPVDSTRAAVDYLRKLYGLFGGNWELAVMAYNTGEARVLQAVRNAGGNYAELGPAELAGISPITYAYVQKLHALSCVLEKNGSQDRWLAALDRPVPRLTVQTLPRDCHEPGRLGARPRPRPGLLARL
;
A
#
# COMPACT_ATOMS: atom_id res chain seq x y z
N PHE A 1 8.16 -8.77 1.85
CA PHE A 1 7.02 -7.87 2.11
C PHE A 1 6.38 -7.48 0.80
N VAL A 2 5.09 -7.12 0.80
CA VAL A 2 4.45 -6.55 -0.40
C VAL A 2 4.88 -5.09 -0.52
N GLU A 3 4.69 -4.28 0.51
CA GLU A 3 5.37 -2.97 0.63
C GLU A 3 6.14 -2.84 1.94
N SER A 4 5.53 -2.29 3.00
CA SER A 4 6.20 -2.07 4.30
C SER A 4 5.74 -3.01 5.43
N GLY A 5 4.67 -3.78 5.20
CA GLY A 5 4.05 -4.60 6.27
C GLY A 5 3.39 -3.76 7.36
N TYR A 6 2.67 -2.70 6.97
CA TYR A 6 2.00 -1.76 7.88
C TYR A 6 2.96 -0.94 8.76
N ARG A 7 4.15 -0.61 8.24
CA ARG A 7 5.15 0.21 8.94
C ARG A 7 5.32 1.57 8.24
N PRO A 8 4.64 2.64 8.70
CA PRO A 8 4.73 3.95 8.06
C PRO A 8 6.15 4.55 8.06
N GLY A 9 6.97 4.21 9.05
CA GLY A 9 8.36 4.65 9.16
C GLY A 9 9.37 3.86 8.31
N ALA A 10 8.93 2.88 7.51
CA ALA A 10 9.84 2.07 6.70
C ALA A 10 10.55 2.93 5.64
N ARG A 11 11.89 2.94 5.66
CA ARG A 11 12.72 3.67 4.68
C ARG A 11 13.94 2.84 4.31
N ASN A 12 14.34 2.90 3.05
CA ASN A 12 15.62 2.38 2.59
C ASN A 12 16.49 3.50 2.02
N GLY A 13 17.34 4.11 2.86
CA GLY A 13 18.24 5.19 2.46
C GLY A 13 17.54 6.30 1.66
N LYS A 14 18.00 6.54 0.43
CA LYS A 14 17.39 7.50 -0.53
C LYS A 14 16.28 6.89 -1.41
N GLY A 15 15.96 5.61 -1.22
CA GLY A 15 15.04 4.83 -2.04
C GLY A 15 13.59 4.86 -1.53
N PRO A 16 12.90 3.71 -1.55
CA PRO A 16 11.52 3.55 -1.09
C PRO A 16 11.29 4.04 0.34
N ALA A 17 10.15 4.68 0.57
CA ALA A 17 9.75 5.15 1.89
C ALA A 17 8.25 5.03 2.12
N GLY A 18 7.85 4.83 3.38
CA GLY A 18 6.46 4.89 3.79
C GLY A 18 5.70 3.57 3.73
N LEU A 19 4.41 3.66 4.06
CA LEU A 19 3.49 2.52 4.03
C LEU A 19 3.50 1.85 2.64
N TRP A 20 3.48 2.68 1.60
CA TRP A 20 3.38 2.34 0.18
C TRP A 20 4.71 2.34 -0.58
N GLN A 21 5.83 2.50 0.13
CA GLN A 21 7.20 2.39 -0.41
C GLN A 21 7.46 3.25 -1.68
N PHE A 22 6.91 4.45 -1.72
CA PHE A 22 7.13 5.36 -2.84
C PHE A 22 8.61 5.77 -2.98
N ILE A 23 9.10 5.76 -4.22
CA ILE A 23 10.33 6.46 -4.60
C ILE A 23 10.05 7.97 -4.59
N GLY A 24 11.00 8.78 -4.13
CA GLY A 24 10.79 10.23 -3.96
C GLY A 24 10.38 10.98 -5.24
N SER A 25 10.89 10.56 -6.41
CA SER A 25 10.47 11.11 -7.70
C SER A 25 9.03 10.72 -8.06
N THR A 26 8.68 9.45 -7.89
CA THR A 26 7.32 8.93 -8.11
C THR A 26 6.32 9.60 -7.17
N ALA A 27 6.68 9.77 -5.89
CA ALA A 27 5.86 10.46 -4.90
C ALA A 27 5.48 11.87 -5.38
N ARG A 28 6.46 12.65 -5.86
CA ARG A 28 6.22 14.00 -6.39
C ARG A 28 5.38 14.01 -7.67
N LEU A 29 5.53 12.99 -8.52
CA LEU A 29 4.70 12.84 -9.72
C LEU A 29 3.22 12.54 -9.38
N HIS A 30 2.97 11.98 -8.20
CA HIS A 30 1.63 11.67 -7.68
C HIS A 30 1.23 12.61 -6.53
N ASP A 31 1.69 13.87 -6.59
CA ASP A 31 1.29 14.96 -5.70
C ASP A 31 1.54 14.72 -4.20
N VAL A 32 2.44 13.79 -3.86
CA VAL A 32 2.89 13.62 -2.48
C VAL A 32 3.92 14.73 -2.17
N PRO A 33 3.70 15.56 -1.14
CA PRO A 33 4.64 16.61 -0.80
C PRO A 33 5.92 16.00 -0.24
N VAL A 34 7.07 16.34 -0.85
CA VAL A 34 8.39 15.89 -0.39
C VAL A 34 9.34 17.08 -0.39
N HIS A 35 9.60 17.64 0.78
CA HIS A 35 10.54 18.74 1.02
C HIS A 35 11.32 18.53 2.32
N ALA A 36 12.28 19.41 2.62
CA ALA A 36 13.23 19.20 3.72
C ALA A 36 12.59 18.99 5.10
N SER A 37 11.48 19.68 5.38
CA SER A 37 10.74 19.62 6.64
C SER A 37 9.59 18.59 6.67
N TYR A 38 9.21 18.01 5.53
CA TYR A 38 8.09 17.08 5.44
C TYR A 38 8.27 16.08 4.30
N ASP A 39 8.18 14.79 4.63
CA ASP A 39 8.20 13.70 3.67
C ASP A 39 6.84 12.98 3.71
N GLY A 40 5.90 13.42 2.86
CA GLY A 40 4.54 12.89 2.78
C GLY A 40 4.49 11.40 2.45
N ARG A 41 5.58 10.80 1.98
CA ARG A 41 5.70 9.33 1.83
C ARG A 41 5.52 8.63 3.19
N LEU A 42 5.99 9.25 4.27
CA LEU A 42 5.88 8.71 5.64
C LEU A 42 4.51 8.97 6.28
N SER A 43 3.69 9.87 5.71
CA SER A 43 2.32 10.13 6.15
C SER A 43 1.39 9.03 5.62
N PRO A 44 0.73 8.25 6.49
CA PRO A 44 -0.25 7.26 6.04
C PRO A 44 -1.38 7.86 5.21
N VAL A 45 -1.77 9.11 5.49
CA VAL A 45 -2.87 9.78 4.78
C VAL A 45 -2.45 10.17 3.37
N ASP A 46 -1.36 10.93 3.24
CA ASP A 46 -0.92 11.44 1.93
C ASP A 46 -0.46 10.30 1.02
N SER A 47 0.34 9.38 1.57
CA SER A 47 0.82 8.22 0.79
C SER A 47 -0.32 7.29 0.37
N THR A 48 -1.35 7.10 1.20
CA THR A 48 -2.50 6.26 0.82
C THR A 48 -3.35 6.92 -0.26
N ARG A 49 -3.61 8.23 -0.16
CA ARG A 49 -4.35 8.95 -1.20
C ARG A 49 -3.62 8.82 -2.54
N ALA A 50 -2.33 9.13 -2.58
CA ALA A 50 -1.53 9.02 -3.80
C ALA A 50 -1.44 7.59 -4.34
N ALA A 51 -1.29 6.58 -3.47
CA ALA A 51 -1.24 5.19 -3.90
C ALA A 51 -2.57 4.72 -4.53
N VAL A 52 -3.70 5.06 -3.91
CA VAL A 52 -5.03 4.71 -4.42
C VAL A 52 -5.29 5.41 -5.76
N ASP A 53 -4.96 6.69 -5.88
CA ASP A 53 -5.15 7.44 -7.13
C ASP A 53 -4.23 6.91 -8.24
N TYR A 54 -2.99 6.53 -7.91
CA TYR A 54 -2.08 5.90 -8.86
C TYR A 54 -2.58 4.53 -9.31
N LEU A 55 -3.01 3.67 -8.39
CA LEU A 55 -3.60 2.37 -8.73
C LEU A 55 -4.85 2.51 -9.60
N ARG A 56 -5.70 3.52 -9.35
CA ARG A 56 -6.86 3.83 -10.20
C ARG A 56 -6.44 4.24 -11.62
N LYS A 57 -5.41 5.08 -11.74
CA LYS A 57 -4.84 5.45 -13.04
C LYS A 57 -4.34 4.21 -13.79
N LEU A 58 -3.57 3.36 -13.12
CA LEU A 58 -3.00 2.14 -13.72
C LEU A 58 -4.11 1.17 -14.15
N TYR A 59 -5.14 0.99 -13.33
CA TYR A 59 -6.28 0.16 -13.67
C TYR A 59 -6.97 0.63 -14.95
N GLY A 60 -7.20 1.93 -15.10
CA GLY A 60 -7.73 2.52 -16.33
C GLY A 60 -6.79 2.36 -17.53
N LEU A 61 -5.48 2.58 -17.32
CA LEU A 61 -4.45 2.46 -18.36
C LEU A 61 -4.40 1.06 -18.97
N PHE A 62 -4.58 0.02 -18.16
CA PHE A 62 -4.54 -1.38 -18.59
C PHE A 62 -5.94 -1.97 -18.83
N GLY A 63 -6.92 -1.14 -19.20
CA GLY A 63 -8.24 -1.61 -19.65
C GLY A 63 -9.01 -2.38 -18.59
N GLY A 64 -8.79 -2.10 -17.30
CA GLY A 64 -9.42 -2.81 -16.21
C GLY A 64 -8.75 -4.13 -15.81
N ASN A 65 -7.52 -4.38 -16.25
CA ASN A 65 -6.74 -5.55 -15.84
C ASN A 65 -5.91 -5.24 -14.57
N TRP A 66 -6.34 -5.80 -13.44
CA TRP A 66 -5.67 -5.61 -12.14
C TRP A 66 -4.28 -6.21 -12.08
N GLU A 67 -4.03 -7.34 -12.74
CA GLU A 67 -2.72 -7.99 -12.71
C GLU A 67 -1.67 -7.09 -13.38
N LEU A 68 -1.99 -6.53 -14.54
CA LEU A 68 -1.13 -5.56 -15.22
C LEU A 68 -0.95 -4.26 -14.41
N ALA A 69 -2.02 -3.78 -13.77
CA ALA A 69 -1.96 -2.59 -12.94
C ALA A 69 -1.02 -2.77 -11.73
N VAL A 70 -1.10 -3.88 -11.00
CA VAL A 70 -0.23 -4.11 -9.84
C VAL A 70 1.21 -4.45 -10.25
N MET A 71 1.42 -5.10 -11.40
CA MET A 71 2.76 -5.23 -11.98
C MET A 71 3.37 -3.85 -12.27
N ALA A 72 2.60 -2.96 -12.88
CA ALA A 72 3.05 -1.61 -13.23
C ALA A 72 3.32 -0.75 -12.00
N TYR A 73 2.55 -0.92 -10.92
CA TYR A 73 2.85 -0.27 -9.65
C TYR A 73 4.24 -0.68 -9.12
N ASN A 74 4.56 -1.98 -9.21
CA ASN A 74 5.81 -2.53 -8.69
C ASN A 74 7.05 -2.22 -9.57
N THR A 75 6.93 -2.32 -10.90
CA THR A 75 8.08 -2.23 -11.82
C THR A 75 8.10 -0.96 -12.70
N GLY A 76 7.02 -0.18 -12.66
CA GLY A 76 6.79 1.02 -13.47
C GLY A 76 5.92 0.75 -14.70
N GLU A 77 4.98 1.67 -14.97
CA GLU A 77 4.01 1.59 -16.07
C GLU A 77 4.67 1.46 -17.46
N ALA A 78 5.76 2.18 -17.71
CA ALA A 78 6.45 2.13 -19.00
C ALA A 78 7.00 0.73 -19.35
N ARG A 79 7.49 -0.01 -18.34
CA ARG A 79 8.05 -1.35 -18.54
C ARG A 79 6.95 -2.37 -18.83
N VAL A 80 5.81 -2.28 -18.15
CA VAL A 80 4.64 -3.14 -18.44
C VAL A 80 4.03 -2.79 -19.80
N LEU A 81 3.91 -1.50 -20.14
CA LEU A 81 3.46 -1.08 -21.47
C LEU A 81 4.34 -1.64 -22.59
N GLN A 82 5.67 -1.64 -22.42
CA GLN A 82 6.58 -2.24 -23.40
C GLN A 82 6.39 -3.76 -23.50
N ALA A 83 6.26 -4.46 -22.37
CA ALA A 83 6.03 -5.90 -22.37
C ALA A 83 4.71 -6.26 -23.05
N VAL A 84 3.63 -5.52 -22.79
CA VAL A 84 2.34 -5.71 -23.45
C VAL A 84 2.44 -5.48 -24.96
N ARG A 85 3.12 -4.42 -25.41
CA ARG A 85 3.35 -4.19 -26.84
C ARG A 85 4.07 -5.37 -27.50
N ASN A 86 5.05 -5.95 -26.82
CA ASN A 86 5.78 -7.12 -27.32
C ASN A 86 4.91 -8.38 -27.36
N ALA A 87 3.89 -8.47 -26.52
CA ALA A 87 2.98 -9.61 -26.40
C ALA A 87 1.69 -9.48 -27.25
N GLY A 88 1.60 -8.50 -28.15
CA GLY A 88 0.45 -8.34 -29.06
C GLY A 88 -0.59 -7.30 -28.64
N GLY A 89 -0.42 -6.64 -27.48
CA GLY A 89 -1.13 -5.41 -27.15
C GLY A 89 -2.54 -5.55 -26.56
N ASN A 90 -3.13 -6.74 -26.50
CA ASN A 90 -4.50 -6.93 -25.99
C ASN A 90 -4.52 -7.11 -24.46
N TYR A 91 -4.83 -6.05 -23.71
CA TYR A 91 -4.85 -6.10 -22.24
C TYR A 91 -5.81 -7.14 -21.64
N ALA A 92 -6.90 -7.49 -22.33
CA ALA A 92 -7.89 -8.44 -21.82
C ALA A 92 -7.42 -9.90 -21.90
N GLU A 93 -6.47 -10.19 -22.79
CA GLU A 93 -5.93 -11.54 -23.02
C GLU A 93 -4.55 -11.74 -22.38
N LEU A 94 -3.97 -10.68 -21.81
CA LEU A 94 -2.63 -10.69 -21.24
C LEU A 94 -2.67 -10.72 -19.72
N GLY A 95 -1.97 -11.68 -19.14
CA GLY A 95 -1.67 -11.74 -17.73
C GLY A 95 -0.16 -11.82 -17.47
N PRO A 96 0.24 -12.13 -16.23
CA PRO A 96 1.64 -12.27 -15.87
C PRO A 96 2.39 -13.34 -16.68
N ALA A 97 1.72 -14.40 -17.14
CA ALA A 97 2.39 -15.49 -17.87
C ALA A 97 2.78 -15.09 -19.31
N GLU A 98 2.03 -14.17 -19.92
CA GLU A 98 2.20 -13.74 -21.31
C GLU A 98 3.22 -12.59 -21.44
N LEU A 99 3.55 -11.90 -20.35
CA LEU A 99 4.51 -10.80 -20.35
C LEU A 99 5.93 -11.28 -20.10
N ALA A 100 6.78 -11.31 -21.13
CA ALA A 100 8.22 -11.59 -20.99
C ALA A 100 9.03 -10.33 -20.62
N GLY A 101 10.24 -10.53 -20.09
CA GLY A 101 11.19 -9.44 -19.81
C GLY A 101 10.89 -8.61 -18.55
N ILE A 102 9.96 -9.09 -17.72
CA ILE A 102 9.66 -8.51 -16.40
C ILE A 102 10.47 -9.25 -15.32
N SER A 103 10.79 -8.55 -14.22
CA SER A 103 11.56 -9.15 -13.13
C SER A 103 10.78 -10.28 -12.41
N PRO A 104 11.44 -11.38 -12.01
CA PRO A 104 10.88 -12.39 -11.10
C PRO A 104 10.19 -11.81 -9.86
N ILE A 105 10.72 -10.70 -9.33
CA ILE A 105 10.18 -10.02 -8.16
C ILE A 105 8.76 -9.48 -8.43
N THR A 106 8.51 -8.98 -9.64
CA THR A 106 7.23 -8.40 -10.03
C THR A 106 6.17 -9.47 -10.24
N TYR A 107 6.49 -10.63 -10.82
CA TYR A 107 5.55 -11.76 -10.86
C TYR A 107 5.20 -12.25 -9.44
N ALA A 108 6.22 -12.37 -8.58
CA ALA A 108 6.01 -12.75 -7.18
C ALA A 108 5.17 -11.71 -6.42
N TYR A 109 5.21 -10.43 -6.81
CA TYR A 109 4.39 -9.37 -6.23
C TYR A 109 2.90 -9.61 -6.50
N VAL A 110 2.54 -9.93 -7.75
CA VAL A 110 1.15 -10.29 -8.14
C VAL A 110 0.68 -11.50 -7.34
N GLN A 111 1.48 -12.55 -7.27
CA GLN A 111 1.14 -13.78 -6.54
C GLN A 111 0.92 -13.53 -5.05
N LYS A 112 1.75 -12.69 -4.42
CA LYS A 112 1.59 -12.31 -3.01
C LYS A 112 0.30 -11.53 -2.76
N LEU A 113 -0.04 -10.60 -3.65
CA LEU A 113 -1.29 -9.83 -3.55
C LEU A 113 -2.52 -10.73 -3.72
N HIS A 114 -2.49 -11.64 -4.70
CA HIS A 114 -3.56 -12.61 -4.89
C HIS A 114 -3.71 -13.52 -3.66
N ALA A 115 -2.61 -14.07 -3.13
CA ALA A 115 -2.64 -14.87 -1.92
C ALA A 115 -3.21 -14.11 -0.71
N LEU A 116 -2.84 -12.83 -0.56
CA LEU A 116 -3.39 -11.96 0.47
C LEU A 116 -4.90 -11.72 0.28
N SER A 117 -5.36 -11.47 -0.95
CA SER A 117 -6.80 -11.34 -1.25
C SER A 117 -7.57 -12.59 -0.82
N CYS A 118 -7.07 -13.77 -1.19
CA CYS A 118 -7.66 -15.04 -0.79
C CYS A 118 -7.76 -15.21 0.73
N VAL A 119 -6.75 -14.75 1.48
CA VAL A 119 -6.78 -14.79 2.96
C VAL A 119 -7.79 -13.78 3.51
N LEU A 120 -7.85 -12.57 2.96
CA LEU A 120 -8.76 -11.51 3.39
C LEU A 120 -10.23 -11.82 3.07
N GLU A 121 -10.52 -12.45 1.94
CA GLU A 121 -11.87 -12.91 1.59
C GLU A 121 -12.35 -14.04 2.51
N LYS A 122 -11.42 -14.87 3.00
CA LYS A 122 -11.70 -15.95 3.96
C LYS A 122 -11.69 -15.47 5.42
N ASN A 123 -11.46 -14.18 5.66
CA ASN A 123 -11.20 -13.61 6.98
C ASN A 123 -12.28 -13.98 8.02
N GLY A 124 -11.84 -14.41 9.21
CA GLY A 124 -12.67 -14.63 10.38
C GLY A 124 -13.57 -15.88 10.34
N SER A 125 -13.60 -16.62 9.23
CA SER A 125 -14.39 -17.86 9.09
C SER A 125 -13.71 -19.12 9.63
N GLN A 126 -12.42 -19.03 9.97
CA GLN A 126 -11.63 -20.18 10.42
C GLN A 126 -11.02 -19.88 11.79
N ASP A 127 -11.66 -20.40 12.84
CA ASP A 127 -11.26 -20.23 14.25
C ASP A 127 -9.78 -20.50 14.51
N ARG A 128 -9.19 -21.46 13.77
CA ARG A 128 -7.76 -21.80 13.88
C ARG A 128 -6.83 -20.61 13.61
N TRP A 129 -7.19 -19.68 12.72
CA TRP A 129 -6.33 -18.56 12.36
C TRP A 129 -6.41 -17.46 13.42
N LEU A 130 -7.61 -17.21 13.95
CA LEU A 130 -7.80 -16.29 15.07
C LEU A 130 -7.05 -16.80 16.32
N ALA A 131 -7.07 -18.11 16.56
CA ALA A 131 -6.33 -18.74 17.64
C ALA A 131 -4.80 -18.73 17.45
N ALA A 132 -4.32 -18.67 16.20
CA ALA A 132 -2.89 -18.65 15.87
C ALA A 132 -2.28 -17.24 15.82
N LEU A 133 -3.07 -16.18 16.06
CA LEU A 133 -2.54 -14.82 16.13
C LEU A 133 -1.58 -14.71 17.33
N ASP A 134 -0.33 -14.37 17.04
CA ASP A 134 0.75 -14.14 18.00
C ASP A 134 0.52 -12.88 18.86
N ARG A 135 -0.45 -12.05 18.47
CA ARG A 135 -0.89 -10.87 19.20
C ARG A 135 -2.37 -10.58 18.94
N PRO A 136 -3.10 -10.02 19.93
CA PRO A 136 -4.44 -9.50 19.69
C PRO A 136 -4.38 -8.37 18.66
N VAL A 137 -5.18 -8.48 17.60
CA VAL A 137 -5.33 -7.42 16.58
C VAL A 137 -6.36 -6.42 17.10
N PRO A 138 -6.00 -5.14 17.32
CA PRO A 138 -6.96 -4.13 17.76
C PRO A 138 -8.07 -3.98 16.72
N ARG A 139 -9.32 -4.14 17.14
CA ARG A 139 -10.46 -3.78 16.29
C ARG A 139 -10.60 -2.26 16.30
N LEU A 140 -10.41 -1.64 15.14
CA LEU A 140 -10.69 -0.22 14.97
C LEU A 140 -12.19 0.00 15.16
N THR A 141 -12.54 0.85 16.13
CA THR A 141 -13.90 1.32 16.33
C THR A 141 -13.97 2.74 15.82
N VAL A 142 -14.97 3.03 14.99
CA VAL A 142 -15.22 4.41 14.54
C VAL A 142 -15.64 5.21 15.78
N GLN A 143 -14.85 6.22 16.13
CA GLN A 143 -15.24 7.20 17.13
C GLN A 143 -15.56 8.51 16.42
N THR A 144 -16.74 9.05 16.69
CA THR A 144 -17.12 10.39 16.24
C THR A 144 -16.35 11.39 17.08
N LEU A 145 -15.49 12.19 16.44
CA LEU A 145 -14.80 13.27 17.13
C LEU A 145 -15.80 14.39 17.48
N PRO A 146 -15.69 14.99 18.67
CA PRO A 146 -16.43 16.20 19.03
C PRO A 146 -16.24 17.31 17.98
N ARG A 147 -17.29 18.11 17.77
CA ARG A 147 -17.30 19.19 16.74
C ARG A 147 -16.27 20.30 17.01
N ASP A 148 -15.71 20.36 18.21
CA ASP A 148 -14.73 21.34 18.68
C ASP A 148 -13.26 20.88 18.58
N CYS A 149 -12.97 19.77 17.89
CA CYS A 149 -11.60 19.24 17.72
C CYS A 149 -10.63 20.09 16.88
N HIS A 150 -10.97 21.33 16.52
CA HIS A 150 -10.09 22.24 15.78
C HIS A 150 -8.99 22.89 16.63
N GLU A 151 -9.00 22.73 17.96
CA GLU A 151 -7.96 23.24 18.85
C GLU A 151 -6.84 22.21 19.09
N PRO A 152 -5.61 22.44 18.59
CA PRO A 152 -4.49 21.49 18.70
C PRO A 152 -4.11 21.13 20.16
N GLY A 153 -4.48 21.96 21.13
CA GLY A 153 -4.12 21.79 22.54
C GLY A 153 -4.99 20.81 23.34
N ARG A 154 -6.15 20.37 22.82
CA ARG A 154 -7.10 19.54 23.60
C ARG A 154 -6.96 18.03 23.42
N LEU A 155 -6.24 17.54 22.40
CA LEU A 155 -6.00 16.09 22.24
C LEU A 155 -5.09 15.49 23.34
N GLY A 156 -4.39 16.32 24.12
CA GLY A 156 -3.50 15.87 25.20
C GLY A 156 -4.15 15.71 26.58
N ALA A 157 -5.41 16.11 26.76
CA ALA A 157 -6.05 16.18 28.08
C ALA A 157 -7.08 15.05 28.31
N ARG A 158 -6.68 13.79 28.13
CA ARG A 158 -7.40 12.61 28.65
C ARG A 158 -6.42 11.60 29.24
N PRO A 159 -6.84 10.84 30.26
CA PRO A 159 -5.95 10.29 31.29
C PRO A 159 -4.87 9.41 30.68
N ARG A 160 -3.65 9.53 31.24
CA ARG A 160 -2.45 8.79 30.80
C ARG A 160 -2.82 7.35 30.40
N PRO A 161 -2.46 6.88 29.20
CA PRO A 161 -2.67 5.49 28.85
C PRO A 161 -2.00 4.60 29.89
N ARG A 162 -2.67 3.51 30.28
CA ARG A 162 -2.13 2.52 31.21
C ARG A 162 -0.71 2.16 30.78
N PRO A 163 0.28 2.17 31.70
CA PRO A 163 1.67 1.86 31.36
C PRO A 163 1.72 0.44 30.81
N GLY A 164 1.89 0.31 29.50
CA GLY A 164 1.85 -0.97 28.79
C GLY A 164 1.44 -0.86 27.32
N LEU A 165 0.69 0.18 26.91
CA LEU A 165 0.23 0.30 25.52
C LEU A 165 1.31 0.82 24.55
N LEU A 166 2.33 1.53 25.04
CA LEU A 166 3.40 2.12 24.22
C LEU A 166 4.66 1.24 24.12
N ALA A 167 4.71 0.09 24.79
CA ALA A 167 5.89 -0.76 24.80
C ALA A 167 5.96 -1.77 23.63
N ARG A 168 4.99 -1.76 22.70
CA ARG A 168 4.89 -2.76 21.61
C ARG A 168 4.39 -2.19 20.27
N LEU A 169 4.85 -1.00 19.91
CA LEU A 169 4.85 -0.49 18.53
C LEU A 169 6.30 -0.34 18.06
#